data_AF-A0A350IWP0-F1
#
_entry.id   AF-A0A350IWP0-F1
#
_cell.length_a   1.000
_cell.length_b   1.000
_cell.length_c   1.000
_cell.angle_alpha   90.00
_cell.angle_beta   90.00
_cell.angle_gamma   90.00
#
_symmetry.space_group_name_H-M   'P 1'
#
loop_
_entity.id
_entity.type
_entity.pdbx_description
1 polymer ?
#
loop_
_entity_poly.entity_id
_entity_poly.type
_entity_poly.pdbx_seq_one_letter_code
_entity_poly.pdbx_strand_id
1 'polypeptide(L)'
;THVIAVSLMNASDNTHLKEYTGDSFRDLTRIASINEDMWPELFILNKENLIHEIQVFTDEMNAFAKLIEEEDVETMKQKMIISTQRRKQFDVKEEKK
;
A
#
# COMPACT_ATOMS: atom_id res chain seq x y z
N THR A 1 -4.22 -0.20 -5.90
CA THR A 1 -3.81 0.95 -5.05
C THR A 1 -4.99 1.61 -4.35
N HIS A 2 -6.11 1.94 -5.03
CA HIS A 2 -7.29 2.56 -4.39
C HIS A 2 -7.86 1.75 -3.21
N VAL A 3 -8.01 0.42 -3.36
CA VAL A 3 -8.44 -0.45 -2.25
C VAL A 3 -7.52 -0.33 -1.04
N ILE A 4 -6.20 -0.37 -1.23
CA ILE A 4 -5.21 -0.23 -0.14
C ILE A 4 -5.36 1.13 0.56
N ALA A 5 -5.54 2.22 -0.20
CA ALA A 5 -5.70 3.56 0.36
C ALA A 5 -7.00 3.69 1.19
N VAL A 6 -8.11 3.13 0.69
CA VAL A 6 -9.40 3.10 1.41
C VAL A 6 -9.30 2.22 2.66
N SER A 7 -8.72 1.02 2.54
CA SER A 7 -8.51 0.11 3.67
C SER A 7 -7.63 0.74 4.75
N LEU A 8 -6.54 1.44 4.37
CA LEU A 8 -5.65 2.13 5.30
C LEU A 8 -6.38 3.25 6.06
N MET A 9 -7.23 4.02 5.38
CA MET A 9 -8.08 5.02 6.03
C MET A 9 -9.10 4.39 7.00
N ASN A 10 -9.48 3.13 6.82
CA ASN A 10 -10.48 2.45 7.65
C ASN A 10 -9.89 1.53 8.75
N ALA A 11 -8.58 1.28 8.76
CA ALA A 11 -7.95 0.25 9.59
C ALA A 11 -7.77 0.63 11.08
N SER A 12 -7.93 1.90 11.45
CA SER A 12 -7.71 2.42 12.81
C SER A 12 -8.88 3.26 13.31
N ASP A 13 -8.99 3.42 14.63
CA ASP A 13 -9.90 4.42 15.22
C ASP A 13 -9.48 5.82 14.75
N ASN A 14 -10.27 6.37 13.83
CA ASN A 14 -9.92 7.59 13.11
C ASN A 14 -10.16 8.87 13.91
N THR A 15 -10.64 8.76 15.16
CA THR A 15 -11.07 9.90 15.96
C THR A 15 -9.94 10.93 16.16
N HIS A 16 -8.68 10.49 16.22
CA HIS A 16 -7.49 11.34 16.30
C HIS A 16 -6.46 11.07 15.19
N LEU A 17 -6.85 10.44 14.08
CA LEU A 17 -5.93 10.02 13.02
C LEU A 17 -5.05 11.18 12.54
N LYS A 18 -5.68 12.34 12.34
CA LYS A 18 -5.03 13.58 11.87
C LYS A 18 -3.95 14.10 12.82
N GLU A 19 -4.02 13.77 14.11
CA GLU A 19 -3.12 14.28 15.16
C GLU A 19 -1.83 13.46 15.26
N TYR A 20 -1.84 12.19 14.82
CA TYR A 20 -0.69 11.27 14.94
C TYR A 20 -0.11 10.82 13.59
N THR A 21 -0.76 11.17 12.47
CA THR A 21 -0.26 10.83 11.13
C THR A 21 0.63 11.93 10.54
N GLY A 22 1.84 11.54 10.12
CA GLY A 22 2.72 12.41 9.32
C GLY A 22 2.36 12.44 7.83
N ASP A 23 3.13 13.19 7.05
CA ASP A 23 2.85 13.42 5.63
C ASP A 23 2.83 12.13 4.78
N SER A 24 3.61 11.10 5.16
CA SER A 24 3.61 9.82 4.46
C SER A 24 2.25 9.10 4.48
N PHE A 25 1.48 9.24 5.56
CA PHE A 25 0.12 8.68 5.61
C PHE A 25 -0.79 9.42 4.63
N ARG A 26 -0.72 10.76 4.62
CA ARG A 26 -1.49 11.60 3.69
C ARG A 26 -1.19 11.27 2.23
N ASP A 27 0.08 11.04 1.90
CA ASP A 27 0.50 10.66 0.55
C ASP A 27 -0.06 9.30 0.13
N LEU A 28 -0.03 8.31 1.03
CA LEU A 28 -0.56 6.97 0.77
C LEU A 28 -2.09 6.96 0.64
N THR A 29 -2.79 7.83 1.38
CA THR A 29 -4.26 7.93 1.34
C THR A 29 -4.78 9.03 0.42
N ARG A 30 -3.92 9.73 -0.33
CA ARG A 30 -4.34 10.83 -1.21
C ARG A 30 -5.40 10.41 -2.23
N ILE A 31 -5.31 9.17 -2.69
CA ILE A 31 -6.25 8.57 -3.66
C ILE A 31 -7.43 7.87 -2.99
N ALA A 32 -7.63 8.01 -1.67
CA ALA A 32 -8.78 7.43 -0.98
C ALA A 32 -10.06 8.29 -1.13
N SER A 33 -9.93 9.56 -1.54
CA SER A 33 -11.07 10.41 -1.89
C SER A 33 -11.58 10.05 -3.29
N ILE A 34 -12.41 9.02 -3.36
CA ILE A 34 -12.96 8.46 -4.60
C ILE A 34 -14.48 8.46 -4.59
N ASN A 35 -15.08 8.52 -5.78
CA ASN A 35 -16.53 8.48 -5.96
C ASN A 35 -17.09 7.11 -5.54
N GLU A 36 -17.91 7.14 -4.51
CA GLU A 36 -18.52 5.99 -3.86
C GLU A 36 -19.53 5.25 -4.73
N ASP A 37 -20.12 5.90 -5.73
CA ASP A 37 -21.12 5.30 -6.63
C ASP A 37 -20.45 4.56 -7.81
N MET A 38 -19.34 5.09 -8.33
CA MET A 38 -18.68 4.56 -9.54
C MET A 38 -17.67 3.45 -9.25
N TRP A 39 -16.88 3.61 -8.18
CA TRP A 39 -15.74 2.72 -7.93
C TRP A 39 -16.11 1.27 -7.56
N PRO A 40 -17.22 0.99 -6.85
CA PRO A 40 -17.64 -0.39 -6.62
C PRO A 40 -17.86 -1.18 -7.91
N GLU A 41 -18.49 -0.57 -8.93
CA GLU A 41 -18.71 -1.22 -10.23
C GLU A 41 -17.38 -1.55 -10.92
N LEU A 42 -16.43 -0.60 -10.94
CA LEU A 42 -15.10 -0.81 -11.50
C LEU A 42 -14.32 -1.91 -10.77
N PHE A 43 -14.46 -2.02 -9.45
CA PHE A 43 -13.84 -3.11 -8.69
C PHE A 43 -14.45 -4.47 -9.04
N ILE A 44 -15.77 -4.53 -9.22
CA ILE A 44 -16.45 -5.77 -9.62
C ILE A 44 -16.02 -6.20 -11.03
N LEU A 45 -15.87 -5.25 -11.96
CA LEU A 45 -15.43 -5.54 -13.33
C LEU A 45 -14.02 -6.17 -13.39
N ASN A 46 -13.16 -5.90 -12.41
CA ASN A 46 -11.81 -6.45 -12.32
C ASN A 46 -11.61 -7.35 -11.08
N LYS A 47 -12.69 -7.99 -10.60
CA LYS A 47 -12.74 -8.69 -9.31
C LYS A 47 -11.61 -9.69 -9.10
N GLU A 48 -11.37 -10.58 -10.05
CA GLU A 48 -10.42 -11.69 -9.87
C GLU A 48 -8.99 -11.19 -9.68
N ASN A 49 -8.53 -10.30 -10.56
CA ASN A 49 -7.21 -9.67 -10.44
C ASN A 49 -7.11 -8.84 -9.17
N LEU A 50 -8.17 -8.10 -8.83
CA LEU A 50 -8.17 -7.26 -7.64
C LEU A 50 -8.06 -8.09 -6.35
N ILE A 51 -8.79 -9.20 -6.25
CA ILE A 51 -8.69 -10.13 -5.11
C ILE A 51 -7.29 -10.74 -5.05
N HIS A 52 -6.72 -11.16 -6.18
CA HIS A 52 -5.36 -11.70 -6.22
C HIS A 52 -4.34 -10.70 -5.68
N GLU A 53 -4.35 -9.46 -6.17
CA GLU A 53 -3.43 -8.42 -5.73
C GLU A 53 -3.62 -8.06 -4.24
N ILE A 54 -4.87 -8.06 -3.75
CA ILE A 54 -5.14 -7.89 -2.32
C ILE A 54 -4.48 -9.01 -1.52
N GLN A 55 -4.63 -10.27 -1.92
CA GLN A 55 -4.04 -11.41 -1.22
C GLN A 55 -2.51 -11.32 -1.20
N VAL A 56 -1.88 -11.05 -2.36
CA VAL A 56 -0.42 -10.90 -2.46
C VAL A 56 0.09 -9.80 -1.53
N PHE A 57 -0.62 -8.66 -1.46
CA PHE A 57 -0.24 -7.57 -0.57
C PHE A 57 -0.44 -7.93 0.91
N THR A 58 -1.56 -8.56 1.26
CA THR A 58 -1.84 -9.03 2.62
C THR A 58 -0.79 -10.05 3.09
N ASP A 59 -0.39 -10.97 2.22
CA ASP A 59 0.64 -11.97 2.55
C ASP A 59 2.00 -11.32 2.82
N GLU A 60 2.39 -10.31 2.04
CA GLU A 60 3.63 -9.56 2.28
C GLU A 60 3.57 -8.76 3.59
N MET A 61 2.42 -8.15 3.91
CA MET A 61 2.21 -7.45 5.19
C MET A 61 2.33 -8.42 6.39
N ASN A 62 1.70 -9.59 6.30
CA ASN A 62 1.78 -10.62 7.33
C ASN A 62 3.21 -11.17 7.46
N ALA A 63 3.90 -11.38 6.35
CA ALA A 63 5.30 -11.78 6.36
C ALA A 63 6.17 -10.74 7.06
N PHE A 64 5.95 -9.45 6.80
CA PHE A 64 6.71 -8.38 7.45
C PHE A 64 6.42 -8.29 8.95
N ALA A 65 5.16 -8.44 9.37
CA ALA A 65 4.78 -8.49 10.78
C ALA A 65 5.51 -9.64 11.50
N LYS A 66 5.56 -10.83 10.89
CA LYS A 66 6.29 -11.97 11.42
C LYS A 66 7.80 -11.70 11.58
N LEU A 67 8.43 -11.03 10.61
CA LEU A 67 9.86 -10.67 10.73
C LEU A 67 10.13 -9.73 11.90
N ILE A 68 9.18 -8.85 12.23
CA ILE A 68 9.28 -7.98 13.40
C ILE A 68 9.13 -8.79 14.68
N GLU A 69 8.16 -9.70 14.76
CA GLU A 69 7.94 -10.59 15.91
C GLU A 69 9.15 -11.50 16.19
N GLU A 70 9.81 -11.98 15.13
CA GLU A 70 11.00 -12.84 15.21
C GLU A 70 12.31 -12.06 15.35
N GLU A 71 12.26 -10.72 15.37
CA GLU A 71 13.43 -9.83 15.39
C GLU A 71 14.45 -10.11 14.26
N ASP A 72 13.99 -10.59 13.10
CA ASP A 72 14.85 -10.89 11.94
C ASP A 72 15.24 -9.63 11.17
N VAL A 73 16.17 -8.89 11.77
CA VAL A 73 16.72 -7.64 11.25
C VAL A 73 17.35 -7.79 9.87
N GLU A 74 18.00 -8.92 9.60
CA GLU A 74 18.72 -9.11 8.34
C GLU A 74 17.75 -9.30 7.17
N THR A 75 16.70 -10.11 7.34
CA THR A 75 15.68 -10.27 6.31
C THR A 75 14.89 -8.98 6.08
N MET A 76 14.59 -8.21 7.15
CA MET A 76 13.99 -6.88 7.00
C MET A 76 14.84 -5.95 6.12
N LYS A 77 16.16 -5.88 6.37
CA LYS A 77 17.08 -5.08 5.53
C LYS A 77 17.06 -5.53 4.07
N GLN A 78 17.09 -6.84 3.81
CA GLN A 78 17.04 -7.36 2.44
C GLN A 78 15.76 -6.94 1.72
N LYS A 79 14.59 -7.04 2.38
CA LYS A 79 13.32 -6.56 1.82
C LYS A 79 13.36 -5.05 1.51
N MET A 80 13.94 -4.22 2.39
CA MET A 80 14.11 -2.78 2.16
C MET A 80 15.03 -2.45 0.98
N ILE A 81 16.13 -3.21 0.81
CA ILE A 81 17.04 -3.07 -0.33
C ILE A 81 16.31 -3.39 -1.63
N ILE A 82 15.59 -4.51 -1.69
CA ILE A 82 14.80 -4.91 -2.86
C ILE A 82 13.75 -3.85 -3.18
N SER A 83 13.04 -3.33 -2.18
CA SER A 83 12.05 -2.27 -2.35
C SER A 83 12.66 -1.01 -2.98
N THR A 84 13.81 -0.57 -2.46
CA THR A 84 14.53 0.60 -2.97
C THR A 84 15.01 0.38 -4.41
N GLN A 85 15.53 -0.81 -4.73
CA GLN A 85 15.95 -1.15 -6.10
C GLN A 85 14.78 -1.12 -7.08
N ARG A 86 13.62 -1.68 -6.71
CA ARG A 86 12.40 -1.62 -7.52
C ARG A 86 11.92 -0.19 -7.70
N ARG A 87 11.97 0.64 -6.64
CA ARG A 87 11.54 2.04 -6.71
C ARG A 87 12.31 2.85 -7.74
N LYS A 88 13.63 2.61 -7.86
CA LYS A 88 14.48 3.31 -8.84
C LYS A 88 13.97 3.19 -10.29
N GLN A 89 13.26 2.11 -10.64
CA GLN A 89 12.68 1.96 -11.97
C GLN A 89 11.61 3.00 -12.29
N PHE A 90 10.97 3.57 -11.27
CA PHE A 90 9.96 4.62 -11.41
C PHE A 90 10.56 6.03 -11.39
N ASP A 91 11.82 6.18 -11.01
CA ASP A 91 12.51 7.48 -10.90
C ASP A 91 13.29 7.84 -12.18
N VAL A 92 13.45 6.89 -13.12
CA VAL A 92 14.07 7.16 -14.43
C VAL A 92 13.10 8.01 -15.25
N LYS A 93 13.44 9.30 -15.42
CA LYS A 93 12.72 10.18 -16.35
C LYS A 93 12.74 9.53 -17.73
N GLU A 94 11.57 9.41 -18.36
CA GLU A 94 11.48 9.15 -19.79
C GLU A 94 12.35 10.19 -20.52
N GLU A 95 13.48 9.78 -21.08
CA GLU A 95 14.17 10.57 -22.08
C GLU A 95 13.19 10.69 -23.25
N LYS A 96 12.55 11.85 -23.35
CA LYS A 96 11.67 12.21 -24.47
C LYS A 96 12.45 12.00 -25.77
N LYS A 97 12.10 10.94 -26.51
CA LYS A 97 12.46 10.81 -27.93
C LYS A 97 11.51 11.63 -28.79
#